data_AF-A0A346CDG7-F1
#
_entry.id   AF-A0A346CDG7-F1
#
_cell.length_a   1.000
_cell.length_b   1.000
_cell.length_c   1.000
_cell.angle_alpha   90.00
_cell.angle_beta   90.00
_cell.angle_gamma   90.00
#
_symmetry.space_group_name_H-M   'P 1'
#
loop_
_entity.id
_entity.type
_entity.pdbx_description
1 polymer ?
#
loop_
_entity_poly.entity_id
_entity_poly.type
_entity_poly.pdbx_seq_one_letter_code
_entity_poly.pdbx_strand_id
1 'polypeptide(L)'
;MSRLKDRRFNGYLGHPLPHERDAIVDAVITSYLKAAGPVRQRAIDDLNTRSASVLSVYGQRMASAAVRAGSVDTLRRGLVAVGMAQVRLDDARENLYPLTALNDAASLLGTSLRSLITEVSDSLPPSAVDELHAFDQQQEQDKSLESMGLRRLGSGQTLLYS
;
A
#
# COMPACT_ATOMS: atom_id res chain seq x y z
N MET A 1 16.20 -1.40 -4.68
CA MET A 1 15.03 -0.53 -4.88
C MET A 1 15.18 0.45 -6.04
N SER A 2 16.34 0.50 -6.71
CA SER A 2 16.66 1.42 -7.83
C SER A 2 15.58 1.59 -8.91
N ARG A 3 14.87 0.52 -9.31
CA ARG A 3 13.82 0.59 -10.34
C ARG A 3 12.68 1.55 -9.99
N LEU A 4 12.36 1.70 -8.70
CA LEU A 4 11.29 2.60 -8.22
C LEU A 4 11.66 4.08 -8.28
N LYS A 5 12.95 4.39 -8.51
CA LYS A 5 13.46 5.77 -8.60
C LYS A 5 13.34 6.35 -10.02
N ASP A 6 12.90 5.56 -11.00
CA ASP A 6 12.78 5.95 -12.41
C ASP A 6 11.64 6.98 -12.63
N ARG A 7 11.87 7.95 -13.50
CA ARG A 7 10.88 8.96 -13.93
C ARG A 7 9.65 8.35 -14.61
N ARG A 8 9.72 7.09 -15.06
CA ARG A 8 8.56 6.36 -15.58
C ARG A 8 7.41 6.28 -14.58
N PHE A 9 7.63 6.45 -13.28
CA PHE A 9 6.53 6.46 -12.30
C PHE A 9 5.87 7.83 -12.10
N ASN A 10 6.27 8.86 -12.85
CA ASN A 10 5.57 10.15 -12.82
C ASN A 10 4.10 9.95 -13.27
N GLY A 11 3.16 10.50 -12.49
CA GLY A 11 1.72 10.37 -12.76
C GLY A 11 1.15 8.96 -12.55
N TYR A 12 1.86 8.07 -11.87
CA TYR A 12 1.49 6.65 -11.74
C TYR A 12 0.07 6.40 -11.24
N LEU A 13 -0.41 7.19 -10.27
CA LEU A 13 -1.77 7.04 -9.72
C LEU A 13 -2.85 7.16 -10.80
N GLY A 14 -2.67 8.08 -11.77
CA GLY A 14 -3.69 8.42 -12.78
C GLY A 14 -3.83 7.43 -13.94
N HIS A 15 -3.02 6.36 -13.98
CA HIS A 15 -3.15 5.35 -15.03
C HIS A 15 -4.32 4.40 -14.77
N PRO A 16 -4.97 3.84 -15.80
CA PRO A 16 -5.96 2.78 -15.63
C PRO A 16 -5.41 1.57 -14.88
N LEU A 17 -6.30 0.77 -14.28
CA LEU A 17 -5.98 -0.51 -13.65
C LEU A 17 -6.47 -1.67 -14.53
N PRO A 18 -5.66 -2.71 -14.79
CA PRO A 18 -4.24 -2.84 -14.42
C PRO A 18 -3.31 -2.01 -15.33
N HIS A 19 -2.10 -1.71 -14.85
CA HIS A 19 -1.04 -1.07 -15.62
C HIS A 19 0.27 -1.86 -15.54
N GLU A 20 1.12 -1.81 -16.57
CA GLU A 20 2.43 -2.49 -16.59
C GLU A 20 3.34 -2.11 -15.41
N ARG A 21 3.19 -0.90 -14.88
CA ARG A 21 3.93 -0.39 -13.72
C ARG A 21 3.54 -1.10 -12.43
N ASP A 22 2.31 -1.58 -12.33
CA ASP A 22 1.86 -2.39 -11.19
C ASP A 22 2.69 -3.67 -11.10
N ALA A 23 2.94 -4.34 -12.23
CA ALA A 23 3.77 -5.54 -12.28
C ALA A 23 5.23 -5.27 -11.90
N ILE A 24 5.77 -4.09 -12.23
CA ILE A 24 7.14 -3.71 -11.85
C ILE A 24 7.26 -3.57 -10.33
N VAL A 25 6.31 -2.87 -9.69
CA VAL A 25 6.33 -2.70 -8.22
C VAL A 25 6.01 -4.03 -7.53
N ASP A 26 5.06 -4.80 -8.03
CA ASP A 26 4.70 -6.12 -7.51
C ASP A 26 5.89 -7.09 -7.50
N ALA A 27 6.69 -7.10 -8.57
CA ALA A 27 7.92 -7.89 -8.61
C ALA A 27 8.94 -7.46 -7.54
N VAL A 28 9.03 -6.16 -7.25
CA VAL A 28 9.89 -5.63 -6.18
C VAL A 28 9.40 -6.07 -4.80
N ILE A 29 8.09 -5.95 -4.53
CA ILE A 29 7.48 -6.40 -3.27
C ILE A 29 7.61 -7.91 -3.09
N THR A 30 7.35 -8.67 -4.14
CA THR A 30 7.50 -10.13 -4.11
C THR A 30 8.94 -10.53 -3.83
N SER A 31 9.92 -9.85 -4.43
CA SER A 31 11.34 -10.09 -4.15
C SER A 31 11.70 -9.71 -2.71
N TYR A 32 11.13 -8.63 -2.18
CA TYR A 32 11.34 -8.21 -0.79
C TYR A 32 10.82 -9.24 0.21
N LEU A 33 9.59 -9.73 0.01
CA LEU A 33 8.96 -10.73 0.89
C LEU A 33 9.71 -12.06 0.94
N LYS A 34 10.37 -12.44 -0.17
CA LYS A 34 11.20 -13.66 -0.25
C LYS A 34 12.62 -13.48 0.29
N ALA A 35 13.07 -12.25 0.53
CA ALA A 35 14.43 -11.98 0.96
C ALA A 35 14.61 -12.25 2.46
N ALA A 36 15.81 -12.63 2.87
CA ALA A 36 16.18 -12.76 4.29
C ALA A 36 16.19 -11.40 5.00
N GLY A 37 16.01 -11.40 6.33
CA GLY A 37 15.93 -10.18 7.16
C GLY A 37 16.99 -9.11 6.87
N PRO A 38 18.30 -9.44 6.84
CA PRO A 38 19.35 -8.46 6.54
C PRO A 38 19.28 -7.87 5.12
N VAL A 39 18.68 -8.59 4.17
CA VAL A 39 18.46 -8.10 2.79
C VAL A 39 17.22 -7.22 2.74
N ARG A 40 16.16 -7.56 3.48
CA ARG A 40 14.96 -6.71 3.66
C ARG A 40 15.33 -5.37 4.28
N GLN A 41 16.14 -5.36 5.35
CA GLN A 41 16.59 -4.12 5.98
C GLN A 41 17.34 -3.22 5.00
N ARG A 42 18.32 -3.77 4.27
CA ARG A 42 19.04 -3.03 3.21
C ARG A 42 18.11 -2.49 2.12
N ALA A 43 17.04 -3.21 1.80
CA ALA A 43 16.06 -2.75 0.84
C ALA A 43 15.27 -1.54 1.35
N ILE A 44 14.89 -1.51 2.63
CA ILE A 44 14.29 -0.34 3.30
C ILE A 44 15.28 0.83 3.34
N ASP A 45 16.56 0.57 3.58
CA ASP A 45 17.59 1.60 3.68
C ASP A 45 17.93 2.24 2.31
N ASP A 46 17.77 1.51 1.20
CA ASP A 46 17.93 2.03 -0.17
C ASP A 46 16.74 2.89 -0.63
N LEU A 47 15.63 2.92 0.10
CA LEU A 47 14.48 3.75 -0.25
C LEU A 47 14.79 5.23 -0.01
N ASN A 48 14.44 6.05 -1.00
CA ASN A 48 14.33 7.50 -0.87
C ASN A 48 12.86 7.93 -1.00
N THR A 49 12.57 9.21 -0.77
CA THR A 49 11.23 9.80 -0.86
C THR A 49 10.53 9.44 -2.16
N ARG A 50 11.21 9.51 -3.31
CA ARG A 50 10.62 9.15 -4.61
C ARG A 50 10.14 7.70 -4.64
N SER A 51 10.98 6.75 -4.22
CA SER A 51 10.56 5.35 -4.17
C SER A 51 9.47 5.09 -3.13
N ALA A 52 9.47 5.83 -2.02
CA ALA A 52 8.41 5.75 -1.00
C ALA A 52 7.07 6.22 -1.56
N SER A 53 7.02 7.36 -2.27
CA SER A 53 5.79 7.83 -2.93
C SER A 53 5.28 6.83 -3.98
N VAL A 54 6.17 6.16 -4.73
CA VAL A 54 5.76 5.10 -5.68
C VAL A 54 5.12 3.91 -4.96
N LEU A 55 5.68 3.49 -3.82
CA LEU A 55 5.14 2.40 -3.00
C LEU A 55 3.80 2.78 -2.37
N SER A 56 3.66 4.01 -1.89
CA SER A 56 2.41 4.57 -1.37
C SER A 56 1.28 4.53 -2.43
N VAL A 57 1.57 5.05 -3.63
CA VAL A 57 0.64 5.00 -4.77
C VAL A 57 0.29 3.57 -5.17
N TYR A 58 1.27 2.66 -5.19
CA TYR A 58 1.02 1.25 -5.45
C TYR A 58 0.05 0.65 -4.41
N GLY A 59 0.18 1.01 -3.12
CA GLY A 59 -0.76 0.62 -2.08
C GLY A 59 -2.21 0.96 -2.41
N GLN A 60 -2.49 2.23 -2.77
CA GLN A 60 -3.84 2.67 -3.17
C GLN A 60 -4.35 1.94 -4.42
N ARG A 61 -3.47 1.74 -5.40
CA ARG A 61 -3.79 1.00 -6.62
C ARG A 61 -4.12 -0.46 -6.35
N MET A 62 -3.39 -1.10 -5.44
CA MET A 62 -3.63 -2.49 -5.04
C MET A 62 -4.89 -2.67 -4.20
N ALA A 63 -5.32 -1.66 -3.44
CA ALA A 63 -6.64 -1.69 -2.80
C ALA A 63 -7.76 -1.89 -3.83
N SER A 64 -7.72 -1.11 -4.93
CA SER A 64 -8.68 -1.24 -6.03
C SER A 64 -8.52 -2.59 -6.74
N ALA A 65 -7.29 -2.97 -7.11
CA ALA A 65 -7.02 -4.21 -7.84
C ALA A 65 -7.42 -5.47 -7.04
N ALA A 66 -7.20 -5.46 -5.73
CA ALA A 66 -7.56 -6.55 -4.84
C ALA A 66 -9.07 -6.80 -4.82
N VAL A 67 -9.90 -5.75 -4.72
CA VAL A 67 -11.36 -5.90 -4.76
C VAL A 67 -11.82 -6.40 -6.13
N ARG A 68 -11.28 -5.85 -7.23
CA ARG A 68 -11.61 -6.29 -8.59
C ARG A 68 -11.35 -7.78 -8.82
N ALA A 69 -10.27 -8.30 -8.23
CA ALA A 69 -9.82 -9.67 -8.39
C ALA A 69 -10.28 -10.61 -7.26
N GLY A 70 -10.93 -10.10 -6.21
CA GLY A 70 -11.25 -10.90 -5.01
C GLY A 70 -10.01 -11.43 -4.28
N SER A 71 -8.90 -10.68 -4.28
CA SER A 71 -7.58 -11.18 -3.87
C SER A 71 -7.02 -10.49 -2.62
N VAL A 72 -7.15 -11.15 -1.46
CA VAL A 72 -6.53 -10.71 -0.19
C VAL A 72 -5.01 -10.65 -0.30
N ASP A 73 -4.38 -11.56 -1.05
CA ASP A 73 -2.93 -11.53 -1.26
C ASP A 73 -2.45 -10.27 -1.98
N THR A 74 -3.23 -9.78 -2.95
CA THR A 74 -2.96 -8.50 -3.63
C THR A 74 -3.06 -7.34 -2.65
N LEU A 75 -4.07 -7.37 -1.78
CA LEU A 75 -4.24 -6.38 -0.73
C LEU A 75 -3.06 -6.39 0.26
N ARG A 76 -2.60 -7.58 0.66
CA ARG A 76 -1.44 -7.78 1.54
C ARG A 76 -0.17 -7.17 0.94
N ARG A 77 0.11 -7.40 -0.35
CA ARG A 77 1.25 -6.79 -1.05
C ARG A 77 1.15 -5.26 -1.10
N GLY A 78 -0.07 -4.73 -1.27
CA GLY A 78 -0.35 -3.30 -1.14
C GLY A 78 0.01 -2.75 0.24
N LEU A 79 -0.41 -3.42 1.32
CA LEU A 79 -0.10 -3.02 2.69
C LEU A 79 1.40 -3.07 3.01
N VAL A 80 2.10 -4.10 2.53
CA VAL A 80 3.58 -4.18 2.66
C VAL A 80 4.22 -2.98 2.00
N ALA A 81 3.81 -2.61 0.78
CA ALA A 81 4.35 -1.44 0.10
C ALA A 81 4.13 -0.14 0.89
N VAL A 82 2.93 0.06 1.46
CA VAL A 82 2.63 1.23 2.30
C VAL A 82 3.49 1.25 3.56
N GLY A 83 3.64 0.12 4.26
CA GLY A 83 4.51 0.01 5.42
C GLY A 83 5.99 0.29 5.10
N MET A 84 6.46 -0.15 3.94
CA MET A 84 7.81 0.19 3.46
C MET A 84 7.96 1.69 3.15
N ALA A 85 6.92 2.32 2.59
CA ALA A 85 6.90 3.75 2.29
C ALA A 85 6.92 4.60 3.57
N GLN A 86 6.18 4.19 4.60
CA GLN A 86 5.95 4.93 5.84
C GLN A 86 7.26 5.45 6.46
N VAL A 87 8.31 4.63 6.44
CA VAL A 87 9.62 4.92 7.06
C VAL A 87 10.39 6.03 6.31
N ARG A 88 9.99 6.38 5.08
CA ARG A 88 10.81 7.15 4.13
C ARG A 88 10.05 8.24 3.37
N LEU A 89 8.81 8.53 3.75
CA LEU A 89 8.06 9.67 3.22
C LEU A 89 8.51 10.97 3.89
N ASP A 90 8.46 12.08 3.14
CA ASP A 90 8.73 13.42 3.70
C ASP A 90 7.55 13.87 4.59
N ASP A 91 6.32 13.49 4.23
CA ASP A 91 5.11 13.68 5.02
C ASP A 91 4.38 12.33 5.18
N ALA A 92 4.38 11.81 6.41
CA ALA A 92 3.71 10.56 6.76
C ALA A 92 2.20 10.57 6.44
N ARG A 93 1.58 11.76 6.33
CA ARG A 93 0.15 11.91 5.99
C ARG A 93 -0.16 11.50 4.56
N GLU A 94 0.83 11.47 3.66
CA GLU A 94 0.64 10.96 2.29
C GLU A 94 0.18 9.48 2.29
N ASN A 95 0.51 8.72 3.35
CA ASN A 95 0.06 7.35 3.50
C ASN A 95 -1.36 7.21 4.07
N LEU A 96 -2.02 8.28 4.53
CA LEU A 96 -3.42 8.18 5.00
C LEU A 96 -4.36 7.76 3.86
N TYR A 97 -4.16 8.29 2.65
CA TYR A 97 -4.98 7.95 1.47
C TYR A 97 -4.92 6.45 1.12
N PRO A 98 -3.74 5.83 0.89
CA PRO A 98 -3.69 4.40 0.64
C PRO A 98 -4.13 3.57 1.83
N LEU A 99 -3.85 3.97 3.08
CA LEU A 99 -4.31 3.22 4.26
C LEU A 99 -5.83 3.17 4.38
N THR A 100 -6.50 4.30 4.15
CA THR A 100 -7.96 4.37 4.09
C THR A 100 -8.52 3.49 2.98
N ALA A 101 -7.93 3.52 1.78
CA ALA A 101 -8.34 2.65 0.68
C ALA A 101 -8.13 1.16 0.99
N LEU A 102 -7.01 0.80 1.63
CA LEU A 102 -6.72 -0.57 2.06
C LEU A 102 -7.68 -1.06 3.15
N ASN A 103 -8.01 -0.21 4.13
CA ASN A 103 -8.99 -0.52 5.19
C ASN A 103 -10.38 -0.81 4.60
N ASP A 104 -10.81 0.05 3.69
CA ASP A 104 -12.08 -0.11 2.99
C ASP A 104 -12.12 -1.38 2.13
N ALA A 105 -11.04 -1.65 1.38
CA ALA A 105 -10.90 -2.84 0.55
C ALA A 105 -10.85 -4.13 1.39
N ALA A 106 -10.22 -4.10 2.57
CA ALA A 106 -10.21 -5.21 3.51
C ALA A 106 -11.64 -5.61 3.90
N SER A 107 -12.46 -4.62 4.25
CA SER A 107 -13.88 -4.83 4.60
C SER A 107 -14.67 -5.43 3.44
N LEU A 108 -14.47 -4.94 2.21
CA LEU A 108 -15.13 -5.47 1.01
C LEU A 108 -14.72 -6.92 0.68
N LEU A 109 -13.52 -7.33 1.08
CA LEU A 109 -13.01 -8.69 0.89
C LEU A 109 -13.33 -9.61 2.08
N GLY A 110 -14.10 -9.14 3.07
CA GLY A 110 -14.47 -9.94 4.24
C GLY A 110 -13.32 -10.19 5.22
N THR A 111 -12.30 -9.33 5.24
CA THR A 111 -11.20 -9.33 6.22
C THR A 111 -11.14 -7.98 6.96
N SER A 112 -10.10 -7.75 7.74
CA SER A 112 -9.88 -6.48 8.45
C SER A 112 -8.46 -5.96 8.24
N LEU A 113 -8.27 -4.64 8.36
CA LEU A 113 -6.93 -4.05 8.30
C LEU A 113 -6.03 -4.63 9.41
N ARG A 114 -6.56 -4.79 10.62
CA ARG A 114 -5.84 -5.44 11.74
C ARG A 114 -5.33 -6.83 11.41
N SER A 115 -6.15 -7.68 10.79
CA SER A 115 -5.74 -9.02 10.36
C SER A 115 -4.58 -8.93 9.35
N LEU A 116 -4.69 -8.02 8.38
CA LEU A 116 -3.63 -7.82 7.39
C LEU A 116 -2.33 -7.30 8.02
N ILE A 117 -2.40 -6.36 8.96
CA ILE A 117 -1.22 -5.85 9.68
C ILE A 117 -0.52 -7.01 10.42
N THR A 118 -1.31 -7.86 11.07
CA THR A 118 -0.79 -9.04 11.79
C THR A 118 -0.04 -9.98 10.84
N GLU A 119 -0.58 -10.21 9.64
CA GLU A 119 0.02 -11.10 8.64
C GLU A 119 1.32 -10.55 8.03
N VAL A 120 1.52 -9.23 8.01
CA VAL A 120 2.69 -8.60 7.37
C VAL A 120 3.75 -8.10 8.35
N SER A 121 3.48 -8.14 9.65
CA SER A 121 4.32 -7.54 10.70
C SER A 121 5.77 -8.03 10.65
N ASP A 122 5.98 -9.35 10.52
CA ASP A 122 7.32 -9.98 10.44
C ASP A 122 8.12 -9.57 9.19
N SER A 123 7.45 -9.00 8.20
CA SER A 123 8.07 -8.54 6.97
C SER A 123 8.49 -7.08 7.03
N LEU A 124 8.05 -6.30 8.02
CA LEU A 124 8.24 -4.85 8.08
C LEU A 124 9.10 -4.42 9.28
N PRO A 125 9.72 -3.22 9.24
CA PRO A 125 10.35 -2.63 10.42
C PRO A 125 9.32 -2.41 11.55
N PRO A 126 9.67 -2.61 12.83
CA PRO A 126 8.73 -2.43 13.95
C PRO A 126 8.05 -1.06 13.97
N SER A 127 8.79 0.02 13.69
CA SER A 127 8.23 1.38 13.64
C SER A 127 7.12 1.53 12.58
N ALA A 128 7.26 0.87 11.42
CA ALA A 128 6.21 0.87 10.41
C ALA A 128 4.97 0.12 10.90
N VAL A 129 5.15 -1.00 11.59
CA VAL A 129 4.05 -1.79 12.16
C VAL A 129 3.30 -0.99 13.23
N ASP A 130 4.02 -0.28 14.10
CA ASP A 130 3.44 0.59 15.12
C ASP A 130 2.59 1.71 14.49
N GLU A 131 3.06 2.33 13.41
CA GLU A 131 2.31 3.36 12.68
C GLU A 131 1.07 2.81 11.97
N LEU A 132 1.15 1.60 11.40
CA LEU A 132 -0.02 0.92 10.84
C LEU A 132 -1.07 0.61 11.92
N HIS A 133 -0.64 0.16 13.10
CA HIS A 133 -1.53 -0.05 14.24
C HIS A 133 -2.13 1.26 14.76
N ALA A 134 -1.35 2.34 14.80
CA ALA A 134 -1.84 3.65 15.19
C ALA A 134 -2.96 4.14 14.26
N PHE A 135 -2.84 3.89 12.94
CA PHE A 135 -3.93 4.15 12.00
C PHE A 135 -5.16 3.25 12.24
N ASP A 136 -4.98 1.94 12.42
CA ASP A 136 -6.09 1.00 12.68
C ASP A 136 -6.91 1.37 13.93
N GLN A 137 -6.24 1.95 14.93
CA GLN A 137 -6.86 2.36 16.20
C GLN A 137 -7.60 3.70 16.15
N GLN A 138 -7.49 4.46 15.05
CA GLN A 138 -8.27 5.69 14.89
C GLN A 138 -9.77 5.39 14.84
N GLN A 139 -10.59 6.39 15.20
CA GLN A 139 -12.04 6.26 15.12
C GLN A 139 -12.46 6.03 13.66
N GLU A 140 -13.48 5.20 13.44
CA GLU A 140 -13.93 4.84 12.08
C GLU A 140 -14.22 6.06 11.20
N GLN A 141 -14.74 7.14 11.79
CA GLN A 141 -14.98 8.41 11.09
C GLN A 141 -13.69 9.07 10.58
N ASP A 142 -12.58 8.96 11.31
CA ASP A 142 -11.31 9.62 11.00
C ASP A 142 -10.53 8.85 9.93
N LYS A 143 -10.71 7.53 9.86
CA LYS A 143 -10.13 6.66 8.82
C LYS A 143 -11.11 6.26 7.70
N SER A 144 -12.22 7.00 7.57
CA SER A 144 -13.21 6.81 6.50
C SER A 144 -12.70 7.32 5.15
N LEU A 145 -13.32 6.89 4.05
CA LEU A 145 -13.00 7.43 2.72
C LEU A 145 -13.31 8.93 2.66
N GLU A 146 -14.46 9.31 3.20
CA GLU A 146 -14.99 10.66 3.18
C GLU A 146 -14.10 11.65 3.95
N SER A 147 -13.54 11.24 5.11
CA SER A 147 -12.61 12.10 5.87
C SER A 147 -11.32 12.40 5.10
N MET A 148 -10.92 11.50 4.22
CA MET A 148 -9.76 11.66 3.34
C MET A 148 -10.12 12.28 1.98
N GLY A 149 -11.38 12.67 1.77
CA GLY A 149 -11.83 13.18 0.47
C GLY A 149 -11.78 12.15 -0.66
N LEU A 150 -11.66 10.86 -0.32
CA LEU A 150 -11.68 9.75 -1.25
C LEU A 150 -13.11 9.25 -1.44
N ARG A 151 -13.34 8.58 -2.56
CA ARG A 151 -14.58 7.84 -2.81
C ARG A 151 -14.33 6.59 -3.62
N ARG A 152 -15.27 5.65 -3.54
CA ARG A 152 -15.37 4.52 -4.47
C ARG A 152 -16.00 5.01 -5.77
N LEU A 153 -15.36 4.72 -6.90
CA LEU A 153 -15.93 4.82 -8.23
C LEU A 153 -16.15 3.40 -8.78
N GLY A 154 -17.34 3.14 -9.33
CA GLY A 154 -17.71 1.80 -9.79
C GLY A 154 -17.87 0.78 -8.65
N SER A 155 -17.92 -0.50 -9.00
CA SER A 155 -18.06 -1.62 -8.05
C SER A 155 -17.49 -2.92 -8.62
N GLY A 156 -17.21 -3.89 -7.74
CA GLY A 156 -16.66 -5.19 -8.12
C GLY A 156 -15.44 -5.06 -9.04
N GLN A 157 -15.53 -5.61 -10.25
CA GLN A 157 -14.46 -5.60 -11.26
C GLN A 157 -14.08 -4.22 -11.81
N THR A 158 -14.87 -3.17 -11.55
CA THR A 158 -14.59 -1.79 -12.01
C THR A 158 -14.17 -0.85 -10.88
N LEU A 159 -14.13 -1.32 -9.62
CA LEU A 159 -13.90 -0.47 -8.46
C LEU A 159 -12.58 0.32 -8.54
N LEU A 160 -12.62 1.61 -8.22
CA LEU A 160 -11.47 2.49 -8.15
C LEU A 160 -11.61 3.43 -6.94
N TYR A 161 -10.53 3.60 -6.18
CA TYR A 161 -10.44 4.66 -5.16
C TYR A 161 -9.86 5.93 -5.76
N SER A 162 -10.62 7.04 -5.74
CA SER A 162 -10.22 8.36 -6.24
C SER A 162 -10.50 9.46 -5.25
#